data_AF-A0A7J4FYG8-F1
#
_entry.id   AF-A0A7J4FYG8-F1
#
_cell.length_a   1.000
_cell.length_b   1.000
_cell.length_c   1.000
_cell.angle_alpha   90.00
_cell.angle_beta   90.00
_cell.angle_gamma   90.00
#
_symmetry.space_group_name_H-M   'P 1'
#
loop_
_entity.id
_entity.type
_entity.pdbx_description
1 polymer ?
#
loop_
_entity_poly.entity_id
_entity_poly.type
_entity_poly.pdbx_seq_one_letter_code
_entity_poly.pdbx_strand_id
1 'polypeptide(L)'
;MKRVIGFGNTIFGDDGFGPRTIEYINENFKLPSDVQIMDGGTATDCLLDEIIDTDTEKLIIVDAYNNGKKPGEISVLGMITFQKHILRD
;
A
#
# COMPACT_ATOMS: atom_id res chain seq x y z
N MET A 1 12.80 -3.07 -10.71
CA MET A 1 11.90 -3.84 -9.82
C MET A 1 10.55 -3.15 -9.66
N LYS A 2 9.45 -3.92 -9.63
CA LYS A 2 8.08 -3.43 -9.34
C LYS A 2 7.73 -3.76 -7.90
N ARG A 3 7.22 -2.80 -7.13
CA ARG A 3 6.93 -2.94 -5.70
C ARG A 3 5.44 -2.75 -5.43
N VAL A 4 4.87 -3.62 -4.59
CA VAL A 4 3.52 -3.46 -4.03
C VAL A 4 3.64 -3.43 -2.50
N ILE A 5 3.16 -2.36 -1.89
CA ILE A 5 3.27 -2.15 -0.45
C ILE A 5 1.87 -2.02 0.13
N GLY A 6 1.57 -2.77 1.17
CA GLY A 6 0.35 -2.62 1.97
C GLY A 6 0.66 -1.82 3.22
N PHE A 7 -0.02 -0.69 3.44
CA PHE A 7 0.06 0.08 4.69
C PHE A 7 -1.22 -0.09 5.52
N GLY A 8 -1.07 0.13 6.82
CA GLY A 8 -2.14 0.14 7.79
C GLY A 8 -1.90 -0.77 9.00
N ASN A 9 -2.87 -0.82 9.89
CA ASN A 9 -2.78 -1.50 11.17
C ASN A 9 -3.79 -2.65 11.29
N THR A 10 -3.30 -3.90 11.34
CA THR A 10 -4.15 -5.10 11.44
C THR A 10 -4.99 -5.21 12.71
N ILE A 11 -4.66 -4.45 13.77
CA ILE A 11 -5.45 -4.40 15.00
C ILE A 11 -6.43 -3.22 15.06
N PHE A 12 -6.50 -2.39 14.00
CA PHE A 12 -7.36 -1.21 13.92
C PHE A 12 -8.47 -1.35 12.85
N GLY A 13 -9.24 -2.43 12.94
CA GLY A 13 -10.42 -2.64 12.08
C GLY A 13 -10.08 -2.64 10.58
N ASP A 14 -10.76 -1.79 9.81
CA ASP A 14 -10.61 -1.71 8.35
C ASP A 14 -9.24 -1.16 7.91
N ASP A 15 -8.49 -0.52 8.81
CA ASP A 15 -7.11 -0.10 8.58
C ASP A 15 -6.17 -1.28 8.32
N GLY A 16 -6.57 -2.51 8.70
CA GLY A 16 -5.83 -3.73 8.37
C GLY A 16 -5.87 -4.12 6.89
N PHE A 17 -6.61 -3.42 6.03
CA PHE A 17 -6.83 -3.81 4.64
C PHE A 17 -5.54 -3.98 3.84
N GLY A 18 -4.58 -3.05 3.96
CA GLY A 18 -3.30 -3.12 3.24
C GLY A 18 -2.49 -4.37 3.59
N PRO A 19 -2.08 -4.58 4.86
CA PRO A 19 -1.34 -5.77 5.26
C PRO A 19 -2.06 -7.08 4.95
N ARG A 20 -3.39 -7.14 5.15
CA ARG A 20 -4.19 -8.34 4.82
C ARG A 20 -4.22 -8.63 3.32
N THR A 21 -4.20 -7.60 2.47
CA THR A 21 -4.09 -7.78 1.02
C THR A 21 -2.73 -8.35 0.63
N ILE A 22 -1.64 -7.87 1.24
CA ILE A 22 -0.29 -8.37 0.98
C ILE A 22 -0.14 -9.83 1.43
N GLU A 23 -0.61 -10.15 2.64
CA GLU A 23 -0.67 -11.51 3.18
C GLU A 23 -1.41 -12.45 2.21
N TYR A 24 -2.61 -12.06 1.78
CA TYR A 24 -3.39 -12.84 0.84
C TYR A 24 -2.67 -13.05 -0.50
N ILE A 25 -2.02 -12.03 -1.06
CA ILE A 25 -1.27 -12.18 -2.32
C ILE A 25 -0.12 -13.17 -2.15
N ASN A 26 0.63 -13.05 -1.05
CA ASN A 26 1.79 -13.90 -0.77
C ASN A 26 1.41 -15.38 -0.62
N GLU A 27 0.26 -15.66 0.00
CA GLU A 27 -0.22 -17.02 0.24
C GLU A 27 -0.85 -17.66 -1.01
N ASN A 28 -1.46 -16.86 -1.88
CA ASN A 28 -2.34 -17.38 -2.94
C ASN A 28 -1.79 -17.22 -4.37
N PHE A 29 -0.70 -16.46 -4.58
CA PHE A 29 -0.18 -16.18 -5.91
C PHE A 29 1.31 -16.42 -6.03
N LYS A 30 1.73 -16.93 -7.20
CA LYS A 30 3.12 -16.91 -7.62
C LYS A 30 3.38 -15.62 -8.38
N LEU A 31 4.24 -14.78 -7.84
CA LEU A 31 4.57 -13.50 -8.44
C LEU A 31 5.67 -13.65 -9.50
N PRO A 32 5.67 -12.79 -10.54
CA PRO A 32 6.81 -12.65 -11.44
C PRO A 32 8.08 -12.30 -10.65
N SER A 33 9.25 -12.68 -11.18
CA SER A 33 10.55 -12.46 -10.53
C SER A 33 10.91 -10.99 -10.36
N ASP A 34 10.28 -10.09 -11.11
CA ASP A 34 10.50 -8.64 -11.06
C ASP A 34 9.46 -7.91 -10.19
N VAL A 35 8.63 -8.65 -9.44
CA VAL A 35 7.62 -8.11 -8.52
C VAL A 35 7.99 -8.47 -7.09
N GLN A 36 8.09 -7.45 -6.24
CA GLN A 36 8.27 -7.57 -4.80
C GLN A 36 7.00 -7.08 -4.09
N ILE A 37 6.55 -7.81 -3.08
CA ILE A 37 5.46 -7.42 -2.18
C ILE A 37 5.97 -7.25 -0.76
N MET A 38 5.45 -6.25 -0.04
CA MET A 38 5.95 -5.87 1.28
C MET A 38 4.81 -5.37 2.17
N ASP A 39 4.85 -5.72 3.45
CA ASP A 39 4.06 -5.06 4.48
C ASP A 39 4.82 -3.81 4.94
N GLY A 40 4.21 -2.64 4.75
CA GLY A 40 4.76 -1.34 5.12
C GLY A 40 4.40 -0.90 6.54
N GLY A 41 3.59 -1.66 7.27
CA GLY A 41 3.12 -1.32 8.60
C GLY A 41 2.39 0.02 8.67
N THR A 42 2.60 0.78 9.74
CA THR A 42 1.85 2.01 10.05
C THR A 42 2.63 3.31 9.84
N ALA A 43 3.93 3.24 9.51
CA ALA A 43 4.80 4.41 9.41
C ALA A 43 5.11 4.77 7.95
N THR A 44 4.07 5.16 7.20
CA THR A 44 4.13 5.51 5.77
C THR A 44 5.24 6.51 5.44
N ASP A 45 5.43 7.55 6.25
CA ASP A 45 6.33 8.67 5.91
C ASP A 45 7.82 8.34 6.06
N CYS A 46 8.18 7.49 7.02
CA CYS A 46 9.58 7.14 7.28
C CYS A 46 10.09 6.00 6.37
N LEU A 47 9.19 5.14 5.91
CA LEU A 47 9.54 3.91 5.19
C LEU A 47 9.60 4.09 3.68
N LEU A 48 8.90 5.07 3.10
CA LEU A 48 8.89 5.25 1.64
C LEU A 48 10.27 5.56 1.07
N ASP A 49 11.06 6.40 1.73
CA ASP A 49 12.42 6.72 1.28
C ASP A 49 13.41 5.55 1.44
N GLU A 50 13.14 4.62 2.36
CA GLU A 50 13.94 3.39 2.54
C GLU A 50 13.53 2.28 1.58
N ILE A 51 12.24 2.20 1.23
CA ILE A 51 11.69 1.15 0.35
C ILE A 51 11.81 1.53 -1.13
N ILE A 52 11.70 2.82 -1.45
CA ILE A 52 11.83 3.34 -2.82
C ILE A 52 13.31 3.64 -3.09
N ASP A 53 14.03 2.60 -3.50
CA ASP A 53 15.40 2.73 -4.00
C ASP A 53 15.44 3.08 -5.50
N THR A 54 16.66 3.25 -6.02
CA THR A 54 16.92 3.62 -7.43
C THR A 54 16.52 2.56 -8.45
N ASP A 55 16.23 1.32 -8.04
CA ASP A 55 15.80 0.27 -8.96
C ASP A 55 14.26 0.14 -9.05
N THR A 56 13.52 0.95 -8.29
CA THR A 56 12.06 0.98 -8.32
C THR A 56 11.54 1.54 -9.65
N GLU A 57 11.02 0.67 -10.51
CA GLU A 57 10.40 1.04 -11.79
C GLU A 57 8.93 1.43 -11.65
N LYS A 58 8.23 0.79 -10.70
CA LYS A 58 6.81 1.02 -10.45
C LYS A 58 6.47 0.71 -9.00
N LEU A 59 5.65 1.57 -8.41
CA LEU A 59 5.13 1.43 -7.06
C LEU A 59 3.59 1.36 -7.09
N ILE A 60 3.04 0.42 -6.32
CA ILE A 60 1.63 0.33 -5.99
C ILE A 60 1.52 0.35 -4.47
N ILE A 61 0.70 1.25 -3.94
CA ILE A 61 0.35 1.30 -2.52
C ILE A 61 -1.09 0.81 -2.37
N VAL A 62 -1.30 -0.06 -1.38
CA VAL A 62 -2.61 -0.54 -0.96
C VAL A 62 -2.83 -0.08 0.47
N ASP A 63 -3.86 0.72 0.68
CA ASP A 63 -4.17 1.30 1.98
C ASP A 63 -5.68 1.54 2.11
N ALA A 64 -6.18 1.52 3.35
CA ALA A 64 -7.52 1.96 3.67
C ALA A 64 -7.49 3.47 3.94
N TYR A 65 -8.42 4.22 3.36
CA TYR A 65 -8.49 5.65 3.62
C TYR A 65 -9.93 6.14 3.60
N ASN A 66 -10.18 7.20 4.38
CA ASN A 66 -11.49 7.83 4.43
C ASN A 66 -11.60 8.92 3.35
N ASN A 67 -12.45 8.67 2.36
CA ASN A 67 -12.76 9.63 1.30
C ASN A 67 -14.25 9.99 1.22
N GLY A 68 -15.02 9.69 2.28
CA GLY A 68 -16.45 9.94 2.34
C GLY A 68 -17.30 9.14 1.34
N LYS A 69 -16.74 8.12 0.69
CA LYS A 69 -17.49 7.21 -0.19
C LYS A 69 -18.10 6.03 0.58
N LYS A 70 -18.77 5.14 -0.15
CA LYS A 70 -19.37 3.94 0.45
C LYS A 70 -18.27 3.02 1.01
N PRO A 71 -18.44 2.44 2.22
CA PRO A 71 -17.51 1.45 2.76
C PRO A 71 -17.22 0.31 1.76
N GLY A 72 -15.93 0.00 1.59
CA GLY A 72 -15.44 -1.01 0.64
C GLY A 72 -15.34 -0.56 -0.82
N GLU A 73 -15.64 0.71 -1.14
CA GLU A 73 -15.43 1.22 -2.50
C GLU A 73 -13.94 1.37 -2.83
N ILE A 74 -13.49 0.71 -3.89
CA ILE A 74 -12.10 0.78 -4.36
C ILE A 74 -11.90 2.02 -5.23
N SER A 75 -10.83 2.77 -4.96
CA SER A 75 -10.43 3.92 -5.77
C SER A 75 -8.95 3.82 -6.12
N VAL A 76 -8.61 4.09 -7.38
CA VAL A 76 -7.22 4.14 -7.85
C VAL A 76 -6.80 5.60 -7.97
N LEU A 77 -5.76 5.99 -7.23
CA LEU A 77 -5.25 7.36 -7.18
C LEU A 77 -3.88 7.42 -7.86
N GLY A 78 -3.63 8.50 -8.60
CA GLY A 78 -2.26 8.83 -9.02
C GLY A 78 -1.45 9.37 -7.84
N MET A 79 -0.11 9.29 -7.92
CA MET A 79 0.79 9.72 -6.83
C MET A 79 0.53 11.15 -6.33
N ILE A 80 0.24 12.09 -7.24
CA ILE A 80 -0.05 13.49 -6.86
C ILE A 80 -1.30 13.57 -5.99
N THR A 81 -2.32 12.77 -6.30
CA THR A 81 -3.56 12.71 -5.53
C THR A 81 -3.34 12.01 -4.19
N PHE A 82 -2.52 10.95 -4.16
CA PHE A 82 -2.14 10.25 -2.93
C PHE A 82 -1.45 11.19 -1.93
N GLN A 83 -0.41 11.91 -2.33
CA GLN A 83 0.33 12.86 -1.47
C GLN A 83 -0.56 13.95 -0.86
N LYS A 84 -1.54 14.45 -1.63
CA LYS A 84 -2.39 15.56 -1.19
C LYS A 84 -3.44 15.15 -0.16
N HIS A 85 -3.90 13.90 -0.22
CA HIS A 85 -5.08 13.43 0.49
C HIS A 85 -4.78 12.39 1.59
N ILE A 86 -3.61 11.75 1.57
CA ILE A 86 -3.27 10.67 2.51
C ILE A 86 -2.13 11.09 3.45
N LEU A 87 -1.04 11.67 2.92
CA LEU A 87 0.14 12.04 3.72
C LEU A 87 0.02 13.40 4.45
N ARG A 88 -1.19 13.90 4.69
CA ARG A 88 -1.43 15.23 5.29
C ARG A 88 -2.33 15.23 6.51
N ASP A 89 -2.81 14.06 6.92
CA ASP A 89 -3.55 13.89 8.17
C ASP A 89 -2.62 13.42 9.30
#